data_AF-A0A0J0YQ17-F1
#
_entry.id   AF-A0A0J0YQ17-F1
#
_cell.length_a   1.000
_cell.length_b   1.000
_cell.length_c   1.000
_cell.angle_alpha   90.00
_cell.angle_beta   90.00
_cell.angle_gamma   90.00
#
_symmetry.space_group_name_H-M   'P 1'
#
loop_
_entity.id
_entity.type
_entity.pdbx_description
1 polymer ?
#
loop_
_entity_poly.entity_id
_entity_poly.type
_entity_poly.pdbx_seq_one_letter_code
_entity_poly.pdbx_strand_id
1 'polypeptide(L)'
;MNGINKISQSELEKFKNEMFDTYSNKFPEDKKPTIDEFAKNAASIIYQRVIDNAANKRYLEYGLYWFALKEAISAIDSDLFIGEETDSVIRDAYRHESHVDTIMAAEYYAMTQVRLNYIQPNREFNLDSETTYSLFDEDLEILSVIS
;
A
#
# COMPACT_ATOMS: atom_id res chain seq x y z
N MET A 1 0.15 -16.47 -9.84
CA MET A 1 -1.14 -16.36 -9.11
C MET A 1 -1.79 -15.07 -9.54
N ASN A 2 -3.07 -15.07 -9.93
CA ASN A 2 -3.80 -13.81 -10.13
C ASN A 2 -4.29 -13.36 -8.74
N GLY A 3 -3.98 -12.13 -8.32
CA GLY A 3 -4.33 -11.65 -6.98
C GLY A 3 -5.83 -11.73 -6.72
N ILE A 4 -6.24 -12.54 -5.75
CA ILE A 4 -7.63 -12.59 -5.29
C ILE A 4 -7.97 -11.26 -4.61
N ASN A 5 -9.17 -10.72 -4.84
CA ASN A 5 -9.58 -9.40 -4.34
C ASN A 5 -8.68 -8.24 -4.83
N LYS A 6 -7.95 -8.42 -5.93
CA LYS A 6 -7.25 -7.33 -6.60
C LYS A 6 -8.28 -6.39 -7.22
N ILE A 7 -8.14 -5.09 -6.95
CA ILE A 7 -9.03 -4.05 -7.51
C ILE A 7 -9.07 -4.13 -9.04
N SER A 8 -10.24 -3.93 -9.65
CA SER A 8 -10.36 -3.86 -11.09
C SER A 8 -9.70 -2.59 -11.64
N GLN A 9 -9.20 -2.62 -12.89
CA GLN A 9 -8.54 -1.45 -13.48
C GLN A 9 -9.46 -0.22 -13.51
N SER A 10 -10.74 -0.40 -13.83
CA SER A 10 -11.71 0.71 -13.86
C SER A 10 -11.95 1.35 -12.49
N GLU A 11 -12.00 0.55 -11.44
CA GLU A 11 -12.16 1.06 -10.07
C GLU A 11 -10.89 1.75 -9.59
N LEU A 12 -9.73 1.20 -9.94
CA LEU A 12 -8.43 1.78 -9.63
C LEU A 12 -8.25 3.14 -10.29
N GLU A 13 -8.53 3.24 -11.60
CA GLU A 13 -8.44 4.51 -12.32
C GLU A 13 -9.38 5.56 -11.72
N LYS A 14 -10.62 5.17 -11.41
CA LYS A 14 -11.58 6.06 -10.77
C LYS A 14 -11.05 6.57 -9.43
N PHE A 15 -10.60 5.67 -8.55
CA PHE A 15 -10.09 6.03 -7.23
C PHE A 15 -8.84 6.90 -7.31
N LYS A 16 -7.89 6.54 -8.17
CA LYS A 16 -6.66 7.31 -8.41
C LYS A 16 -6.99 8.73 -8.85
N ASN A 17 -7.91 8.90 -9.81
CA ASN A 17 -8.32 10.22 -10.29
C ASN A 17 -9.01 11.03 -9.19
N GLU A 18 -9.91 10.42 -8.42
CA GLU A 18 -10.58 11.10 -7.28
C GLU A 18 -9.57 11.58 -6.23
N MET A 19 -8.58 10.75 -5.89
CA MET A 19 -7.54 11.09 -4.93
C MET A 19 -6.59 12.17 -5.47
N PHE A 20 -6.20 12.07 -6.74
CA PHE A 20 -5.34 13.06 -7.39
C PHE A 20 -6.04 14.41 -7.53
N ASP A 21 -7.31 14.44 -7.91
CA ASP A 21 -8.10 15.67 -7.99
C ASP A 21 -8.25 16.31 -6.61
N THR A 22 -8.56 15.50 -5.59
CA THR A 22 -8.67 15.97 -4.20
C THR A 22 -7.35 16.55 -3.69
N TYR A 23 -6.23 15.94 -4.03
CA TYR A 23 -4.91 16.46 -3.69
C TYR A 23 -4.58 17.75 -4.46
N SER A 24 -4.77 17.73 -5.77
CA SER A 24 -4.43 18.84 -6.68
C SER A 24 -5.24 20.10 -6.40
N ASN A 25 -6.52 19.96 -6.01
CA ASN A 25 -7.39 21.09 -5.67
C ASN A 25 -6.97 21.85 -4.40
N LYS A 26 -5.98 21.35 -3.65
CA LYS A 26 -5.37 22.08 -2.53
C LYS A 26 -4.37 23.14 -2.98
N PHE A 27 -3.98 23.13 -4.25
CA PHE A 27 -2.98 24.01 -4.83
C PHE A 27 -3.63 25.02 -5.80
N PRO A 28 -3.08 26.23 -5.94
CA PRO A 28 -3.53 27.17 -6.97
C PRO A 28 -3.23 26.61 -8.37
N GLU A 29 -4.00 27.06 -9.38
CA GLU A 29 -3.94 26.53 -10.76
C GLU A 29 -2.52 26.52 -11.36
N ASP A 30 -1.71 27.54 -11.07
CA ASP A 30 -0.33 27.67 -11.57
C ASP A 30 0.69 26.78 -10.84
N LYS A 31 0.26 26.08 -9.78
CA LYS A 31 1.09 25.19 -8.95
C LYS A 31 0.46 23.83 -8.72
N LYS A 32 -0.44 23.40 -9.61
CA LYS A 32 -1.00 22.06 -9.52
C LYS A 32 0.11 21.02 -9.62
N PRO A 33 0.13 20.03 -8.72
CA PRO A 33 1.14 19.00 -8.73
C PRO A 33 0.94 18.07 -9.92
N THR A 34 2.02 17.42 -10.33
CA THR A 34 2.01 16.28 -11.25
C THR A 34 1.55 15.01 -10.56
N ILE A 35 1.22 13.98 -11.33
CA ILE A 35 0.87 12.66 -10.78
C ILE A 35 2.03 12.03 -10.00
N ASP A 36 3.28 12.29 -10.41
CA ASP A 36 4.47 11.76 -9.75
C ASP A 36 4.70 12.45 -8.38
N GLU A 37 4.47 13.76 -8.30
CA GLU A 37 4.54 14.50 -7.02
C GLU A 37 3.44 14.04 -6.05
N PHE A 38 2.24 13.79 -6.58
CA PHE A 38 1.17 13.16 -5.81
C PHE A 38 1.57 11.77 -5.29
N ALA A 39 2.15 10.93 -6.17
CA ALA A 39 2.57 9.58 -5.80
C ALA A 39 3.67 9.60 -4.73
N LYS A 40 4.65 10.51 -4.85
CA LYS A 40 5.67 10.76 -3.82
C LYS A 40 5.03 11.17 -2.49
N ASN A 41 4.07 12.11 -2.52
CA ASN A 41 3.38 12.53 -1.30
C ASN A 41 2.60 11.37 -0.65
N ALA A 42 1.90 10.57 -1.45
CA ALA A 42 1.18 9.39 -0.97
C ALA A 42 2.15 8.35 -0.36
N ALA A 43 3.28 8.08 -1.02
CA ALA A 43 4.33 7.21 -0.53
C ALA A 43 4.88 7.69 0.82
N SER A 44 5.20 8.98 0.96
CA SER A 44 5.68 9.54 2.24
C SER A 44 4.66 9.41 3.37
N ILE A 45 3.38 9.67 3.09
CA ILE A 45 2.30 9.54 4.09
C ILE A 45 2.17 8.08 4.53
N ILE A 46 2.19 7.14 3.60
CA ILE A 46 2.12 5.70 3.90
C ILE A 46 3.34 5.25 4.68
N TYR A 47 4.54 5.67 4.26
CA TYR A 47 5.79 5.40 4.96
C TYR A 47 5.73 5.87 6.42
N GLN A 48 5.40 7.14 6.65
CA GLN A 48 5.23 7.70 8.00
C GLN A 48 4.18 6.91 8.80
N ARG A 49 3.05 6.58 8.17
CA ARG A 49 1.99 5.80 8.80
C ARG A 49 2.51 4.44 9.31
N VAL A 50 3.34 3.76 8.53
CA VAL A 50 3.88 2.43 8.88
C VAL A 50 5.02 2.54 9.88
N ILE A 51 5.98 3.44 9.65
CA ILE A 51 7.21 3.55 10.44
C ILE A 51 6.96 4.23 11.79
N ASP A 52 6.26 5.37 11.81
CA ASP A 52 6.04 6.13 13.05
C ASP A 52 5.13 5.38 14.04
N ASN A 53 4.44 4.34 13.57
CA ASN A 53 3.54 3.50 14.36
C ASN A 53 3.82 2.02 14.13
N ALA A 54 5.09 1.63 13.97
CA ALA A 54 5.48 0.24 13.71
C ALA A 54 4.91 -0.72 14.77
N ALA A 55 4.89 -0.32 16.05
CA ALA A 55 4.23 -1.03 17.15
C ALA A 55 2.78 -1.44 16.88
N ASN A 56 2.04 -0.66 16.06
CA ASN A 56 0.64 -0.91 15.71
C ASN A 56 0.47 -1.83 14.50
N LYS A 57 1.57 -2.37 13.95
CA LYS A 57 1.59 -3.30 12.80
C LYS A 57 0.75 -2.81 11.62
N ARG A 58 0.83 -1.51 11.33
CA ARG A 58 -0.02 -0.86 10.31
C ARG A 58 0.24 -1.37 8.89
N TYR A 59 1.35 -2.06 8.66
CA TYR A 59 1.63 -2.75 7.40
C TYR A 59 0.58 -3.82 7.08
N LEU A 60 -0.01 -4.45 8.10
CA LEU A 60 -1.10 -5.42 7.96
C LEU A 60 -2.38 -4.78 7.37
N GLU A 61 -2.54 -3.45 7.45
CA GLU A 61 -3.67 -2.76 6.82
C GLU A 61 -3.65 -2.87 5.29
N TYR A 62 -2.48 -3.10 4.68
CA TYR A 62 -2.33 -3.24 3.24
C TYR A 62 -2.46 -4.70 2.77
N GLY A 63 -2.53 -5.66 3.71
CA GLY A 63 -2.72 -7.08 3.42
C GLY A 63 -1.82 -7.61 2.30
N LEU A 64 -2.40 -8.34 1.35
CA LEU A 64 -1.65 -8.96 0.26
C LEU A 64 -0.97 -7.96 -0.70
N TYR A 65 -1.32 -6.67 -0.63
CA TYR A 65 -0.58 -5.63 -1.37
C TYR A 65 0.74 -5.24 -0.71
N TRP A 66 1.00 -5.62 0.53
CA TRP A 66 2.10 -5.10 1.34
C TRP A 66 3.46 -5.14 0.62
N PHE A 67 3.87 -6.29 0.11
CA PHE A 67 5.18 -6.43 -0.54
C PHE A 67 5.29 -5.66 -1.86
N ALA A 68 4.19 -5.57 -2.63
CA ALA A 68 4.15 -4.77 -3.85
C ALA A 68 4.20 -3.27 -3.53
N LEU A 69 3.51 -2.85 -2.47
CA LEU A 69 3.53 -1.47 -1.97
C LEU A 69 4.92 -1.06 -1.51
N LYS A 70 5.61 -1.91 -0.73
CA LYS A 70 6.98 -1.67 -0.25
C LYS A 70 7.97 -1.45 -1.40
N GLU A 71 7.90 -2.28 -2.44
CA GLU A 71 8.69 -2.08 -3.67
C GLU A 71 8.33 -0.75 -4.35
N ALA A 72 7.04 -0.47 -4.54
CA ALA A 72 6.57 0.73 -5.21
C ALA A 72 6.97 2.03 -4.49
N ILE A 73 6.91 2.06 -3.16
CA ILE A 73 7.36 3.18 -2.32
C ILE A 73 8.86 3.43 -2.54
N SER A 74 9.67 2.38 -2.41
CA SER A 74 11.13 2.48 -2.56
C SER A 74 11.55 2.89 -3.98
N ALA A 75 10.78 2.51 -5.00
CA ALA A 75 11.02 2.88 -6.39
C ALA A 75 10.64 4.35 -6.70
N ILE A 76 9.64 4.90 -6.00
CA ILE A 76 9.22 6.30 -6.15
C ILE A 76 10.18 7.25 -5.43
N ASP A 77 10.69 6.83 -4.28
CA ASP A 77 11.66 7.58 -3.50
C ASP A 77 12.56 6.62 -2.71
N SER A 78 13.86 6.60 -3.05
CA SER A 78 14.85 5.72 -2.43
C SER A 78 15.08 6.01 -0.94
N ASP A 79 14.69 7.20 -0.48
CA ASP A 79 14.81 7.58 0.94
C ASP A 79 13.69 6.95 1.80
N LEU A 80 12.64 6.39 1.18
CA LEU A 80 11.50 5.77 1.86
C LEU A 80 11.65 4.24 1.97
N PHE A 81 12.82 3.78 2.41
CA PHE A 81 13.14 2.36 2.50
C PHE A 81 12.47 1.66 3.69
N ILE A 82 11.72 0.58 3.45
CA ILE A 82 10.99 -0.19 4.49
C ILE A 82 11.53 -1.63 4.60
N GLY A 83 12.84 -1.76 4.81
CA GLY A 83 13.49 -3.07 4.98
C GLY A 83 13.63 -3.89 3.69
N GLU A 84 14.22 -5.08 3.80
CA GLU A 84 14.53 -5.99 2.68
C GLU A 84 13.57 -7.17 2.56
N GLU A 85 12.83 -7.52 3.62
CA GLU A 85 11.98 -8.71 3.65
C GLU A 85 10.91 -8.68 2.54
N THR A 86 10.79 -9.77 1.78
CA THR A 86 9.87 -9.80 0.64
C THR A 86 9.36 -11.19 0.32
N ASP A 87 8.05 -11.29 0.07
CA ASP A 87 7.45 -12.42 -0.62
C ASP A 87 7.25 -12.07 -2.09
N SER A 88 8.19 -12.50 -2.94
CA SER A 88 8.16 -12.22 -4.38
C SER A 88 6.91 -12.76 -5.09
N VAL A 89 6.33 -13.87 -4.62
CA VAL A 89 5.15 -14.48 -5.26
C VAL A 89 3.91 -13.63 -4.98
N ILE A 90 3.73 -13.20 -3.73
CA ILE A 90 2.64 -12.30 -3.37
C ILE A 90 2.83 -10.92 -4.02
N ARG A 91 4.05 -10.37 -3.94
CA ARG A 91 4.39 -9.10 -4.58
C ARG A 91 4.02 -9.07 -6.07
N ASP A 92 4.43 -10.08 -6.83
CA ASP A 92 4.20 -10.12 -8.27
C ASP A 92 2.70 -10.31 -8.62
N ALA A 93 1.93 -10.95 -7.74
CA ALA A 93 0.49 -11.10 -7.91
C ALA A 93 -0.27 -9.78 -7.69
N TYR A 94 0.20 -8.92 -6.79
CA TYR A 94 -0.49 -7.69 -6.37
C TYR A 94 0.08 -6.39 -6.96
N ARG A 95 1.28 -6.42 -7.57
CA ARG A 95 1.79 -5.26 -8.32
C ARG A 95 0.91 -4.89 -9.51
N HIS A 96 0.82 -3.60 -9.83
CA HIS A 96 0.19 -3.09 -11.04
C HIS A 96 1.25 -2.65 -12.06
N GLU A 97 0.83 -2.19 -13.24
CA GLU A 97 1.74 -1.77 -14.32
C GLU A 97 2.65 -0.61 -13.90
N SER A 98 2.14 0.30 -13.07
CA SER A 98 2.90 1.42 -12.52
C SER A 98 3.02 1.37 -11.00
N HIS A 99 4.06 2.01 -10.46
CA HIS A 99 4.22 2.16 -9.01
C HIS A 99 3.09 2.99 -8.41
N VAL A 100 2.64 4.05 -9.09
CA VAL A 100 1.50 4.88 -8.65
C VAL A 100 0.24 4.05 -8.53
N ASP A 101 -0.07 3.22 -9.53
CA ASP A 101 -1.22 2.34 -9.51
C ASP A 101 -1.14 1.31 -8.37
N THR A 102 0.06 0.79 -8.11
CA THR A 102 0.29 -0.14 -7.00
C THR A 102 0.03 0.54 -5.64
N ILE A 103 0.52 1.77 -5.45
CA ILE A 103 0.28 2.54 -4.22
C ILE A 103 -1.21 2.83 -4.04
N MET A 104 -1.90 3.28 -5.09
CA MET A 104 -3.33 3.60 -5.03
C MET A 104 -4.19 2.36 -4.81
N ALA A 105 -3.85 1.23 -5.43
CA ALA A 105 -4.53 -0.03 -5.18
C ALA A 105 -4.40 -0.49 -3.73
N ALA A 106 -3.19 -0.35 -3.15
CA ALA A 106 -2.95 -0.69 -1.76
C ALA A 106 -3.70 0.24 -0.78
N GLU A 107 -3.73 1.56 -1.03
CA GLU A 107 -4.48 2.50 -0.20
C GLU A 107 -6.00 2.26 -0.31
N TYR A 108 -6.50 1.96 -1.52
CA TYR A 108 -7.90 1.59 -1.70
C TYR A 108 -8.26 0.34 -0.89
N TYR A 109 -7.41 -0.69 -0.94
CA TYR A 109 -7.61 -1.91 -0.16
C TYR A 109 -7.64 -1.60 1.34
N ALA A 110 -6.66 -0.85 1.84
CA ALA A 110 -6.59 -0.47 3.25
C ALA A 110 -7.84 0.32 3.69
N MET A 111 -8.31 1.24 2.87
CA MET A 111 -9.52 2.03 3.15
C MET A 111 -10.79 1.18 3.11
N THR A 112 -10.99 0.36 2.08
CA THR A 112 -12.27 -0.29 1.83
C THR A 112 -12.42 -1.64 2.51
N GLN A 113 -11.32 -2.40 2.62
CA GLN A 113 -11.34 -3.76 3.13
C GLN A 113 -10.95 -3.81 4.60
N VAL A 114 -9.96 -3.02 5.03
CA VAL A 114 -9.43 -3.13 6.40
C VAL A 114 -10.06 -2.11 7.34
N ARG A 115 -9.88 -0.81 7.08
CA ARG A 115 -10.30 0.26 8.00
C ARG A 115 -11.81 0.36 8.20
N LEU A 116 -12.60 -0.09 7.22
CA LEU A 116 -14.06 -0.12 7.33
C LEU A 116 -14.60 -1.39 8.02
N ASN A 117 -13.90 -2.52 7.90
CA ASN A 117 -14.47 -3.82 8.30
C ASN A 117 -13.81 -4.44 9.53
N TYR A 118 -12.62 -3.97 9.94
CA TYR A 118 -11.87 -4.59 11.02
C TYR A 118 -11.53 -3.61 12.15
N ILE A 119 -11.77 -4.05 13.38
CA ILE A 119 -11.37 -3.35 14.60
C ILE A 119 -9.85 -3.44 14.81
N GLN A 120 -9.20 -4.47 14.25
CA GLN A 120 -7.74 -4.67 14.28
C GLN A 120 -7.23 -5.23 12.94
N PRO A 121 -5.99 -4.91 12.50
CA PRO A 121 -5.42 -5.44 11.27
C PRO A 121 -5.36 -6.98 11.29
N ASN A 122 -5.79 -7.63 10.20
CA ASN A 122 -5.77 -9.08 10.06
C ASN A 122 -4.42 -9.55 9.47
N ARG A 123 -3.93 -10.72 9.92
CA ARG A 123 -2.72 -11.35 9.40
C ARG A 123 -3.00 -12.43 8.37
N GLU A 124 -4.16 -13.08 8.47
CA GLU A 124 -4.50 -14.24 7.66
C GLU A 124 -5.40 -13.85 6.49
N PHE A 125 -4.99 -14.19 5.27
CA PHE A 125 -5.67 -13.86 4.03
C PHE A 125 -5.92 -15.13 3.22
N ASN A 126 -7.16 -15.38 2.82
CA ASN A 126 -7.47 -16.52 1.97
C ASN A 126 -7.02 -16.23 0.53
N LEU A 127 -6.09 -17.02 0.02
CA LEU A 127 -5.63 -16.97 -1.37
C LEU A 127 -6.52 -17.80 -2.31
N ASP A 128 -7.26 -18.76 -1.77
CA ASP A 128 -8.34 -19.51 -2.43
C ASP A 128 -9.17 -20.24 -1.35
N SER A 129 -9.98 -21.22 -1.72
CA SER A 129 -10.82 -21.98 -0.77
C SER A 129 -10.03 -22.93 0.14
N GLU A 130 -8.78 -23.24 -0.19
CA GLU A 130 -7.95 -24.25 0.48
C GLU A 130 -6.66 -23.65 1.06
N THR A 131 -6.26 -22.47 0.61
CA THR A 131 -4.98 -21.84 0.93
C THR A 131 -5.19 -20.54 1.69
N THR A 132 -4.63 -20.49 2.90
CA THR A 132 -4.53 -19.27 3.71
C THR A 132 -3.07 -18.82 3.75
N TYR A 133 -2.87 -17.52 3.56
CA TYR A 133 -1.58 -16.84 3.64
C TYR A 133 -1.50 -16.01 4.91
N SER A 134 -0.40 -16.17 5.65
CA SER A 134 -0.11 -15.35 6.82
C SER A 134 0.90 -14.28 6.46
N LEU A 135 0.49 -13.02 6.51
CA LEU A 135 1.37 -11.89 6.24
C LEU A 135 2.36 -11.68 7.39
N PHE A 136 3.66 -11.72 7.08
CA PHE A 136 4.71 -11.49 8.06
C PHE A 136 5.86 -10.74 7.39
N ASP A 137 6.23 -9.58 7.94
CA ASP A 137 7.39 -8.82 7.51
C ASP A 137 8.35 -8.71 8.71
N GLU A 138 9.44 -9.46 8.67
CA GLU A 138 10.39 -9.57 9.79
C GLU A 138 10.97 -8.21 10.19
N ASP A 139 11.31 -7.36 9.20
CA ASP A 139 11.90 -6.04 9.45
C ASP A 139 10.96 -5.17 10.27
N LEU A 140 9.67 -5.17 9.92
CA LEU A 140 8.67 -4.41 10.65
C LEU A 140 8.27 -5.04 11.98
N GLU A 141 8.32 -6.36 12.10
CA GLU A 141 8.09 -7.04 13.37
C GLU A 141 9.21 -6.71 14.37
N ILE A 142 10.47 -6.70 13.93
CA ILE A 142 11.60 -6.26 14.76
C ILE A 142 11.46 -4.78 15.10
N LEU A 143 11.17 -3.92 14.11
CA LEU A 143 10.99 -2.48 14.34
C LEU A 143 9.88 -2.20 15.37
N SER A 144 8.78 -2.97 15.32
CA SER A 144 7.64 -2.82 16.23
C SER A 144 7.95 -3.13 17.70
N VAL A 145 9.02 -3.89 17.97
CA VAL A 145 9.44 -4.28 19.32
C VAL A 145 10.41 -3.25 19.92
N ILE A 146 11.13 -2.52 19.08
CA ILE A 146 12.18 -1.57 19.51
C ILE A 146 11.72 -0.11 19.53
N SER A 147 10.56 0.20 18.93
CA SER A 147 9.92 1.53 18.89
C SER A 147 9.00 1.77 20.09
#